data_AF-A0A2V7R6X2-F1
#
_entry.id   AF-A0A2V7R6X2-F1
#
_cell.length_a   1.000
_cell.length_b   1.000
_cell.length_c   1.000
_cell.angle_alpha   90.00
_cell.angle_beta   90.00
_cell.angle_gamma   90.00
#
_symmetry.space_group_name_H-M   'P 1'
#
loop_
_entity.id
_entity.type
_entity.pdbx_description
1 polymer ?
#
loop_
_entity_poly.entity_id
_entity_poly.type
_entity_poly.pdbx_seq_one_letter_code
_entity_poly.pdbx_strand_id
1 'polypeptide(L)'
;MLKMRVLSLSALLGALACARNSEILVLDPSLRPQTTPQSIRLIAQEPARPYLVVAIVSTRGAVDRARQRLIKEAARLGGHAVLFDSSSLTRIGGDEGQEPQLTGKIIIYTDSARSN
;
A
#
# COMPACT_ATOMS: atom_id res chain seq x y z
N MET A 1 -43.79 7.48 -5.16
CA MET A 1 -42.91 7.31 -3.97
C MET A 1 -41.56 6.65 -4.33
N LEU A 2 -40.87 7.11 -5.39
CA LEU A 2 -39.63 6.49 -5.93
C LEU A 2 -38.37 7.35 -5.76
N LYS A 3 -38.49 8.57 -5.21
CA LYS A 3 -37.37 9.53 -5.07
C LYS A 3 -36.54 9.36 -3.80
N MET A 4 -37.01 8.58 -2.83
CA MET A 4 -36.45 8.55 -1.48
C MET A 4 -35.38 7.46 -1.26
N ARG A 5 -35.21 6.54 -2.21
CA ARG A 5 -34.22 5.44 -2.12
C ARG A 5 -32.85 5.77 -2.71
N VAL A 6 -32.74 6.84 -3.52
CA VAL A 6 -31.48 7.21 -4.17
C VAL A 6 -30.54 7.95 -3.22
N LEU A 7 -31.10 8.74 -2.29
CA LEU A 7 -30.33 9.53 -1.32
C LEU A 7 -29.53 8.68 -0.32
N SER A 8 -30.02 7.48 0.01
CA SER A 8 -29.35 6.58 0.96
C SER A 8 -28.10 5.91 0.38
N LEU A 9 -28.02 5.74 -0.94
CA LEU A 9 -26.86 5.11 -1.59
C LEU A 9 -25.64 6.05 -1.60
N SER A 10 -25.86 7.34 -1.84
CA SER A 10 -24.80 8.37 -1.87
C SER A 10 -24.14 8.59 -0.51
N ALA A 11 -24.90 8.48 0.59
CA ALA A 11 -24.33 8.58 1.94
C ALA A 11 -23.40 7.41 2.28
N LEU A 12 -23.69 6.21 1.76
CA LEU A 12 -22.85 5.04 1.97
C LEU A 12 -21.51 5.15 1.21
N LEU A 13 -21.51 5.68 -0.01
CA LEU A 13 -20.26 5.92 -0.76
C LEU A 13 -19.40 7.03 -0.13
N GLY A 14 -20.00 8.08 0.44
CA GLY A 14 -19.28 9.16 1.10
C GLY A 14 -18.51 8.71 2.36
N ALA A 15 -19.07 7.77 3.13
CA ALA A 15 -18.43 7.26 4.35
C ALA A 15 -17.18 6.39 4.09
N LEU A 16 -17.05 5.79 2.90
CA LEU A 16 -15.90 4.98 2.51
C LEU A 16 -14.69 5.80 2.02
N ALA A 17 -14.89 7.09 1.71
CA ALA A 17 -13.83 7.95 1.17
C ALA A 17 -12.90 8.53 2.25
N CYS A 18 -13.33 8.60 3.51
CA CYS A 18 -12.60 9.35 4.56
C CYS A 18 -11.57 8.53 5.35
N ALA A 19 -11.22 7.31 4.93
CA ALA A 19 -10.42 6.39 5.76
C ALA A 19 -9.05 6.00 5.18
N ARG A 20 -8.50 6.70 4.19
CA ARG A 20 -7.21 6.31 3.58
C ARG A 20 -6.14 7.38 3.72
N ASN A 21 -5.49 7.40 4.89
CA ASN A 21 -4.20 8.07 5.10
C ASN A 21 -3.05 7.20 4.54
N SER A 22 -3.19 6.75 3.30
CA SER A 22 -2.14 6.06 2.54
C SER A 22 -2.00 6.75 1.18
N GLU A 23 -0.84 7.33 0.94
CA GLU A 23 -0.48 7.90 -0.36
C GLU A 23 0.15 6.80 -1.19
N ILE A 24 -0.38 6.59 -2.40
CA ILE A 24 0.03 5.50 -3.29
C ILE A 24 0.44 6.10 -4.62
N LEU A 25 1.72 5.97 -4.95
CA LEU A 25 2.25 6.29 -6.26
C LEU A 25 2.40 4.99 -7.05
N VAL A 26 1.49 4.76 -7.99
CA VAL A 26 1.53 3.59 -8.88
C VAL A 26 2.53 3.85 -9.99
N LEU A 27 3.50 2.96 -10.15
CA LEU A 27 4.53 3.04 -11.19
C LEU A 27 4.22 2.11 -12.37
N ASP A 28 3.59 0.96 -12.12
CA ASP A 28 3.13 0.04 -13.16
C ASP A 28 1.61 -0.19 -13.05
N PRO A 29 0.81 0.34 -14.00
CA PRO A 29 -0.66 0.26 -13.97
C PRO A 29 -1.23 -1.10 -14.40
N SER A 30 -0.38 -2.09 -14.71
CA SER A 30 -0.82 -3.42 -15.13
C SER A 30 -1.72 -4.07 -14.08
N LEU A 31 -2.87 -4.58 -14.53
CA LEU A 31 -3.83 -5.27 -13.65
C LEU A 31 -3.24 -6.58 -13.15
N ARG A 32 -3.27 -6.77 -11.83
CA ARG A 32 -2.77 -7.97 -11.16
C ARG A 32 -3.82 -8.55 -10.20
N PRO A 33 -3.85 -9.89 -10.02
CA PRO A 33 -4.64 -10.50 -8.97
C PRO A 33 -4.17 -10.00 -7.60
N GLN A 34 -5.12 -9.74 -6.71
CA GLN A 34 -4.79 -9.38 -5.33
C GLN A 34 -4.15 -10.58 -4.63
N THR A 35 -3.08 -10.33 -3.87
CA THR A 35 -2.43 -11.34 -3.04
C THR A 35 -2.97 -11.27 -1.61
N THR A 36 -2.60 -12.22 -0.75
CA THR A 36 -3.03 -12.19 0.65
C THR A 36 -2.02 -11.41 1.50
N PRO A 37 -2.46 -10.64 2.51
CA PRO A 37 -1.54 -9.94 3.42
C PRO A 37 -0.49 -10.85 4.07
N GLN A 38 -0.81 -12.13 4.26
CA GLN A 38 0.07 -13.13 4.86
C GLN A 38 1.18 -13.61 3.92
N SER A 39 1.00 -13.50 2.60
CA SER A 39 2.03 -13.88 1.62
C SER A 39 3.05 -12.77 1.37
N ILE A 40 2.75 -11.54 1.79
CA ILE A 40 3.62 -10.38 1.60
C ILE A 40 4.83 -10.48 2.53
N ARG A 41 6.02 -10.46 1.93
CA ARG A 41 7.27 -10.39 2.69
C ARG A 41 7.72 -8.95 2.86
N LEU A 42 8.01 -8.54 4.08
CA LEU A 42 8.75 -7.30 4.34
C LEU A 42 10.23 -7.59 4.23
N ILE A 43 10.93 -6.88 3.36
CA ILE A 43 12.38 -7.02 3.17
C ILE A 43 13.05 -5.66 3.37
N ALA A 44 14.19 -5.64 4.05
CA ALA A 44 14.96 -4.42 4.31
C ALA A 44 16.16 -4.24 3.36
N GLN A 45 16.43 -5.26 2.55
CA GLN A 45 17.53 -5.27 1.59
C GLN A 45 16.98 -5.55 0.21
N GLU A 46 17.57 -4.90 -0.77
CA GLU A 46 17.24 -5.09 -2.18
C GLU A 46 17.46 -6.56 -2.55
N PRO A 47 16.46 -7.25 -3.14
CA PRO A 47 16.60 -8.65 -3.49
C PRO A 47 17.54 -8.81 -4.69
N ALA A 48 18.40 -9.83 -4.64
CA ALA A 48 19.31 -10.16 -5.74
C ALA A 48 18.59 -10.70 -7.00
N ARG A 49 17.36 -11.17 -6.83
CA ARG A 49 16.53 -11.75 -7.91
C ARG A 49 15.74 -10.65 -8.64
N PRO A 50 15.60 -10.72 -9.98
CA PRO A 50 14.93 -9.68 -10.76
C PRO A 50 13.50 -9.38 -10.30
N TYR A 51 13.16 -8.10 -10.22
CA TYR A 51 11.87 -7.63 -9.76
C TYR A 51 11.44 -6.35 -10.48
N LEU A 52 10.15 -6.05 -10.43
CA LEU A 52 9.57 -4.78 -10.84
C LEU A 52 9.00 -4.06 -9.63
N VAL A 53 9.19 -2.75 -9.57
CA VAL A 53 8.51 -1.90 -8.59
C VAL A 53 7.15 -1.51 -9.15
N VAL A 54 6.08 -1.98 -8.51
CA VAL A 54 4.71 -1.74 -8.96
C VAL A 54 4.18 -0.42 -8.42
N ALA A 55 4.51 -0.09 -7.18
CA ALA A 55 4.05 1.13 -6.54
C ALA A 55 4.97 1.51 -5.37
N ILE A 56 4.93 2.78 -5.01
CA ILE A 56 5.49 3.32 -3.77
C ILE A 56 4.31 3.72 -2.88
N VAL A 57 4.29 3.23 -1.64
CA VAL A 57 3.21 3.50 -0.69
C VAL A 57 3.78 4.17 0.54
N SER A 58 3.19 5.31 0.89
CA SER A 58 3.54 6.08 2.08
C SER A 58 2.35 6.08 3.03
N THR A 59 2.58 5.67 4.27
CA THR A 59 1.55 5.58 5.31
C THR A 59 1.98 6.37 6.54
N ARG A 60 1.05 7.05 7.22
CA ARG A 60 1.35 7.81 8.44
C ARG A 60 0.77 7.15 9.69
N GLY A 61 1.40 7.39 10.83
CA GLY A 61 0.97 6.97 12.16
C GLY A 61 1.92 5.97 12.80
N ALA A 62 1.54 5.44 13.98
CA ALA A 62 2.36 4.49 14.74
C ALA A 62 2.91 3.35 13.85
N VAL A 63 4.21 3.05 14.00
CA VAL A 63 4.99 2.17 13.10
C VAL A 63 4.29 0.84 12.84
N ASP A 64 3.72 0.19 13.86
CA ASP A 64 3.04 -1.10 13.68
C ASP A 64 1.76 -0.99 12.85
N ARG A 65 0.98 0.09 13.04
CA ARG A 65 -0.23 0.36 12.25
C ARG A 65 0.13 0.75 10.82
N ALA A 66 1.15 1.59 10.65
CA ALA A 66 1.68 1.98 9.34
C ALA A 66 2.17 0.76 8.56
N ARG A 67 2.92 -0.13 9.21
CA ARG A 67 3.39 -1.41 8.66
C ARG A 67 2.22 -2.29 8.21
N GLN A 68 1.21 -2.50 9.06
CA GLN A 68 0.05 -3.30 8.72
C GLN A 68 -0.75 -2.72 7.54
N ARG A 69 -0.90 -1.39 7.46
CA ARG A 69 -1.53 -0.72 6.32
C ARG A 69 -0.74 -0.95 5.04
N LEU A 70 0.58 -0.81 5.13
CA LEU A 70 1.45 -0.96 3.98
C LEU A 70 1.43 -2.40 3.42
N ILE A 71 1.40 -3.41 4.28
CA ILE A 71 1.17 -4.81 3.88
C ILE A 71 -0.19 -4.98 3.17
N LYS A 72 -1.26 -4.38 3.71
CA LYS A 72 -2.59 -4.46 3.09
C LYS A 72 -2.62 -3.82 1.70
N GLU A 73 -1.95 -2.68 1.53
CA GLU A 73 -1.84 -2.03 0.22
C GLU A 73 -1.01 -2.86 -0.76
N ALA A 74 0.10 -3.45 -0.31
CA ALA A 74 0.89 -4.38 -1.11
C ALA A 74 0.07 -5.58 -1.58
N ALA A 75 -0.72 -6.17 -0.70
CA ALA A 75 -1.63 -7.27 -1.02
C ALA A 75 -2.69 -6.85 -2.05
N ARG A 76 -3.31 -5.69 -1.86
CA ARG A 76 -4.31 -5.11 -2.78
C ARG A 76 -3.74 -4.85 -4.18
N LEU A 77 -2.45 -4.54 -4.28
CA LEU A 77 -1.76 -4.25 -5.53
C LEU A 77 -1.13 -5.50 -6.18
N GLY A 78 -1.33 -6.69 -5.59
CA GLY A 78 -0.78 -7.93 -6.12
C GLY A 78 0.74 -8.06 -5.92
N GLY A 79 1.29 -7.37 -4.93
CA GLY A 79 2.71 -7.41 -4.60
C GLY A 79 3.15 -8.76 -4.05
N HIS A 80 4.43 -9.10 -4.21
CA HIS A 80 5.06 -10.26 -3.59
C HIS A 80 5.81 -9.87 -2.32
N ALA A 81 6.43 -8.70 -2.32
CA ALA A 81 7.17 -8.17 -1.20
C ALA A 81 7.07 -6.65 -1.14
N VAL A 82 7.38 -6.13 0.04
CA VAL A 82 7.61 -4.70 0.26
C VAL A 82 9.06 -4.53 0.64
N LEU A 83 9.77 -3.73 -0.13
CA LEU A 83 11.06 -3.19 0.27
C LEU A 83 10.85 -2.00 1.22
N PHE A 84 11.32 -2.17 2.45
CA PHE A 84 11.19 -1.25 3.56
C PHE A 84 12.52 -1.20 4.33
N ASP A 85 13.33 -0.17 4.10
CA ASP A 85 14.59 0.06 4.80
C ASP A 85 14.45 1.09 5.94
N SER A 86 15.48 1.23 6.76
CA SER A 86 15.50 2.21 7.86
C SER A 86 15.45 3.67 7.37
N SER A 87 15.88 3.93 6.13
CA SER A 87 15.79 5.26 5.50
C SER A 87 14.36 5.59 5.03
N SER A 88 13.50 4.58 4.96
CA SER A 88 12.11 4.70 4.53
C SER A 88 11.18 5.17 5.65
N LEU A 89 11.69 5.32 6.88
CA LEU A 89 10.99 5.93 8.00
C LEU A 89 11.32 7.43 8.05
N THR A 90 10.39 8.26 7.60
CA THR A 90 10.51 9.72 7.68
C THR A 90 9.69 10.25 8.86
N ARG A 91 10.31 11.01 9.76
CA ARG A 91 9.56 11.80 10.74
C ARG A 91 9.18 13.11 10.07
N ILE A 92 7.91 13.28 9.70
CA ILE A 92 7.41 14.57 9.22
C ILE A 92 7.03 15.39 10.46
N GLY A 93 7.68 16.53 10.68
CA GLY A 93 7.27 17.45 11.75
C GLY A 93 8.10 18.73 11.83
N GLY A 94 7.43 19.87 11.59
CA GLY A 94 7.68 21.15 12.23
C GLY A 94 6.54 21.43 13.22
N ASP A 95 6.90 21.75 14.46
CA ASP A 95 6.12 22.15 15.65
C ASP A 95 4.78 21.50 16.05
N GLU A 96 3.96 20.93 15.17
CA GLU A 96 2.65 20.37 15.58
C GLU A 96 2.39 18.99 14.95
N GLY A 97 2.70 17.93 15.72
CA GLY A 97 2.29 16.55 15.42
C GLY A 97 3.37 15.68 14.75
N GLN A 98 4.21 15.03 15.57
CA GLN A 98 5.22 14.07 15.12
C GLN A 98 4.58 12.69 14.83
N GLU A 99 3.93 12.52 13.68
CA GLU A 99 3.57 11.19 13.21
C GLU A 99 4.69 10.61 12.32
N PRO A 100 5.23 9.43 12.64
CA PRO A 100 6.15 8.76 11.73
C PRO A 100 5.42 8.40 10.43
N GLN A 101 6.08 8.65 9.31
CA GLN A 101 5.67 8.22 7.98
C GLN A 101 6.55 7.04 7.56
N LEU A 102 5.89 5.99 7.10
CA LEU A 102 6.48 4.77 6.61
C LEU A 102 6.27 4.71 5.10
N THR A 103 7.36 4.81 4.35
CA THR A 103 7.35 4.63 2.89
C THR A 103 7.83 3.22 2.55
N GLY A 104 7.29 2.59 1.52
CA GLY A 104 7.72 1.26 1.10
C GLY A 104 7.50 1.06 -0.39
N LYS A 105 8.44 0.37 -1.04
CA LYS A 105 8.31 0.00 -2.45
C LYS A 105 7.67 -1.37 -2.54
N ILE A 106 6.54 -1.47 -3.25
CA ILE A 106 5.89 -2.74 -3.53
C ILE A 106 6.55 -3.35 -4.75
N ILE A 107 7.05 -4.56 -4.60
CA ILE A 107 7.75 -5.27 -5.67
C ILE A 107 7.07 -6.59 -6.03
N ILE A 108 7.25 -6.98 -7.29
CA ILE A 108 6.91 -8.31 -7.80
C ILE A 108 8.16 -8.93 -8.41
N TYR A 109 8.33 -10.24 -8.24
CA TYR A 109 9.44 -10.95 -8.86
C TYR A 109 9.08 -11.34 -10.30
N THR A 110 9.95 -11.03 -11.25
CA THR A 110 9.68 -11.22 -12.70
C THR A 110 10.07 -12.60 -13.21
N ASP A 111 10.88 -13.32 -12.45
CA ASP A 111 11.29 -14.70 -12.72
C ASP A 111 10.14 -15.71 -12.62
N SER A 112 9.04 -15.34 -11.94
CA SER A 112 7.83 -16.17 -11.81
C SER A 112 7.05 -16.35 -13.13
N ALA A 113 7.41 -15.63 -14.19
CA ALA A 113 6.80 -15.76 -15.53
C ALA A 113 7.58 -16.70 -16.47
N ARG A 114 8.67 -17.34 -16.00
CA ARG A 114 9.45 -18.31 -16.79
C ARG A 114 9.23 -19.74 -16.29
N SER A 115 7.98 -20.15 -16.12
CA SER A 115 7.65 -21.58 -16.13
C SER A 115 7.08 -21.89 -17.51
N ASN A 116 7.91 -22.51 -18.34
CA ASN A 116 7.54 -23.10 -19.62
C ASN A 116 6.80 -24.41 -19.39
#